data_AF-A0A950WDC4-F1
#
_entry.id   AF-A0A950WDC4-F1
#
_cell.length_a   1.000
_cell.length_b   1.000
_cell.length_c   1.000
_cell.angle_alpha   90.00
_cell.angle_beta   90.00
_cell.angle_gamma   90.00
#
_symmetry.space_group_name_H-M   'P 1'
#
loop_
_entity.id
_entity.type
_entity.pdbx_description
1 polymer ?
#
loop_
_entity_poly.entity_id
_entity_poly.type
_entity_poly.pdbx_seq_one_letter_code
_entity_poly.pdbx_strand_id
1 'polypeptide(L)'
;MASLSDTSVNRSARPKRRWNLRAHVWRIVLILSFLFVSNRVVLSLVGAVNRYLGLIKVIFLVYPGSDEMYRRYSYFGMRDWARWRPTLIGVFDQQGSWGLMFAVAATEKNFEGRDAPRRLQRLYARMESIRKIIGAEEVRFAGVLPGRLSAHGVAVQEAEVDSAMAAMARGEAMVREQEHMDLETPVIVLDANTFVGQKLLRQLAGRNVYPVEGNRLGAGAVNKEAWPAHLAGKPALLLNVARTRTPAAYLDLLWDSVVILNEAYPQPARPVLEQFAARQCRFYHLAGAAGTAYPDFPWPYTDAVPCCAARINNDTELVVRKLV
;
A
#
# COMPACT_ATOMS: atom_id res chain seq x y z
N MET A 1 -43.71 21.08 -23.77
CA MET A 1 -43.90 20.72 -22.34
C MET A 1 -43.82 19.21 -22.23
N ALA A 2 -42.62 18.68 -22.01
CA ALA A 2 -42.37 17.25 -21.85
C ALA A 2 -42.11 16.97 -20.37
N SER A 3 -42.88 16.07 -19.77
CA SER A 3 -42.76 15.70 -18.37
C SER A 3 -41.48 14.90 -18.15
N LEU A 4 -40.67 15.38 -17.20
CA LEU A 4 -39.49 14.67 -16.72
C LEU A 4 -39.97 13.47 -15.89
N SER A 5 -39.70 12.27 -16.38
CA SER A 5 -39.93 11.03 -15.66
C SER A 5 -38.94 10.90 -14.50
N ASP A 6 -39.51 10.82 -13.31
CA ASP A 6 -38.85 10.70 -12.02
C ASP A 6 -38.14 9.34 -11.93
N THR A 7 -36.83 9.31 -12.17
CA THR A 7 -35.99 8.13 -12.00
C THR A 7 -35.69 7.97 -10.51
N SER A 8 -36.61 7.31 -9.81
CA SER A 8 -36.41 6.90 -8.42
C SER A 8 -35.18 5.99 -8.31
N VAL A 9 -34.09 6.55 -7.82
CA VAL A 9 -32.86 5.81 -7.49
C VAL A 9 -33.21 4.80 -6.40
N ASN A 10 -33.23 3.53 -6.79
CA ASN A 10 -33.48 2.38 -5.92
C ASN A 10 -32.37 2.33 -4.86
N ARG A 11 -32.64 2.90 -3.67
CA ARG A 11 -31.72 2.89 -2.53
C ARG A 11 -31.61 1.47 -2.02
N SER A 12 -30.55 0.77 -2.42
CA SER A 12 -30.18 -0.55 -1.87
C SER A 12 -30.29 -0.56 -0.35
N ALA A 13 -31.00 -1.55 0.20
CA ALA A 13 -31.21 -1.72 1.63
C ALA A 13 -29.88 -1.63 2.39
N ARG A 14 -29.81 -0.75 3.39
CA ARG A 14 -28.64 -0.66 4.28
C ARG A 14 -28.43 -2.03 4.95
N PRO A 15 -27.23 -2.64 4.84
CA PRO A 15 -27.00 -3.93 5.46
C PRO A 15 -27.22 -3.82 6.97
N LYS A 16 -28.05 -4.72 7.53
CA LYS A 16 -28.29 -4.81 8.99
C LYS A 16 -26.93 -4.97 9.68
N ARG A 17 -26.56 -3.96 10.45
CA ARG A 17 -25.25 -3.84 11.12
C ARG A 17 -25.17 -4.88 12.23
N ARG A 18 -24.71 -6.10 11.91
CA ARG A 18 -24.37 -7.12 12.92
C ARG A 18 -23.38 -6.50 13.90
N TRP A 19 -23.75 -6.44 15.17
CA TRP A 19 -22.88 -6.02 16.26
C TRP A 19 -21.74 -7.01 16.38
N ASN A 20 -20.57 -6.66 15.85
CA ASN A 20 -19.39 -7.50 15.96
C ASN A 20 -18.66 -7.12 17.25
N LEU A 21 -18.94 -7.86 18.34
CA LEU A 21 -18.33 -7.64 19.66
C LEU A 21 -16.80 -7.59 19.58
N ARG A 22 -16.19 -8.42 18.72
CA ARG A 22 -14.74 -8.41 18.46
C ARG A 22 -14.25 -7.06 17.94
N ALA A 23 -15.00 -6.43 17.04
CA ALA A 23 -14.65 -5.11 16.51
C ALA A 23 -14.75 -4.02 17.59
N HIS A 24 -15.68 -4.14 18.53
CA HIS A 24 -15.79 -3.20 19.66
C HIS A 24 -14.65 -3.37 20.66
N VAL A 25 -14.33 -4.60 21.05
CA VAL A 25 -13.19 -4.91 21.91
C VAL A 25 -11.90 -4.41 21.28
N TRP A 26 -11.70 -4.68 19.98
CA TRP A 26 -10.51 -4.21 19.26
C TRP A 26 -10.38 -2.69 19.27
N ARG A 27 -11.48 -1.95 19.09
CA ARG A 27 -11.46 -0.48 19.17
C ARG A 27 -11.15 0.02 20.57
N ILE A 28 -11.61 -0.66 21.62
CA ILE A 28 -11.26 -0.31 23.01
C ILE A 28 -9.76 -0.57 23.24
N VAL A 29 -9.23 -1.70 22.76
CA VAL A 29 -7.79 -2.00 22.82
C VAL A 29 -6.99 -0.92 22.11
N LEU A 30 -7.41 -0.44 20.94
CA LEU A 30 -6.75 0.68 20.24
C LEU A 30 -6.78 1.99 21.02
N ILE A 31 -7.86 2.28 21.73
CA ILE A 31 -7.98 3.46 22.59
C ILE A 31 -7.05 3.31 23.80
N LEU A 32 -7.03 2.14 24.43
CA LEU A 32 -6.16 1.87 25.58
C LEU A 32 -4.69 1.84 25.17
N SER A 33 -4.34 1.18 24.06
CA SER A 33 -2.99 1.18 23.50
C SER A 33 -2.53 2.59 23.22
N PHE A 34 -3.42 3.48 22.75
CA PHE A 34 -3.09 4.89 22.62
C PHE A 34 -2.73 5.52 23.98
N LEU A 35 -3.54 5.32 25.02
CA LEU A 35 -3.32 5.94 26.34
C LEU A 35 -2.02 5.43 26.98
N PHE A 36 -1.71 4.15 26.81
CA PHE A 36 -0.49 3.54 27.35
C PHE A 36 0.74 3.85 26.48
N VAL A 37 0.66 3.75 25.15
CA VAL A 37 1.82 3.83 24.25
C VAL A 37 2.11 5.26 23.80
N SER A 38 1.15 6.19 23.88
CA SER A 38 1.46 7.63 23.75
C SER A 38 2.18 8.17 24.99
N ASN A 39 2.29 7.37 26.05
CA ASN A 39 3.06 7.73 27.22
C ASN A 39 4.55 7.49 26.97
N ARG A 40 5.34 8.57 27.00
CA ARG A 40 6.80 8.51 26.84
C ARG A 40 7.47 7.55 27.81
N VAL A 41 6.93 7.37 29.01
CA VAL A 41 7.46 6.42 30.01
C VAL A 41 7.36 5.00 29.48
N VAL A 42 6.20 4.59 28.96
CA VAL A 42 5.98 3.25 28.41
C VAL A 42 6.89 3.01 27.21
N LEU A 43 6.97 3.96 26.28
CA LEU A 43 7.91 3.86 25.14
C LEU A 43 9.37 3.74 25.62
N SER A 44 9.74 4.46 26.68
CA SER A 44 11.11 4.41 27.22
C SER A 44 11.42 3.06 27.87
N LEU A 45 10.45 2.44 28.54
CA LEU A 45 10.57 1.09 29.10
C LEU A 45 10.72 0.05 27.99
N VAL A 46 9.84 0.07 26.99
CA VAL A 46 9.96 -0.81 25.81
C VAL A 46 11.31 -0.60 25.12
N GLY A 47 11.75 0.65 24.99
CA GLY A 47 13.04 0.98 24.40
C GLY A 47 14.25 0.53 25.22
N ALA A 48 14.16 0.54 26.55
CA ALA A 48 15.21 0.01 27.41
C ALA A 48 15.37 -1.51 27.21
N VAL A 49 14.25 -2.24 27.18
CA VAL A 49 14.24 -3.68 26.89
C VAL A 49 14.76 -3.94 25.47
N ASN A 50 14.30 -3.17 24.49
CA ASN A 50 14.71 -3.36 23.10
C ASN A 50 16.19 -3.04 22.85
N ARG A 51 16.79 -2.09 23.57
CA ARG A 51 18.24 -1.84 23.49
C ARG A 51 19.09 -3.03 23.96
N TYR A 52 18.55 -3.83 24.87
CA TYR A 52 19.21 -5.04 25.34
C TYR A 52 19.00 -6.23 24.39
N LEU A 53 17.76 -6.43 23.90
CA LEU A 53 17.42 -7.60 23.08
C LEU A 53 17.59 -7.38 21.56
N GLY A 54 17.54 -6.13 21.11
CA GLY A 54 17.66 -5.74 19.71
C GLY A 54 16.55 -6.26 18.79
N LEU A 55 15.36 -6.60 19.31
CA LEU A 55 14.31 -7.30 18.55
C LEU A 55 13.50 -6.40 17.61
N ILE A 56 13.12 -5.21 18.08
CA ILE A 56 12.30 -4.25 17.36
C ILE A 56 13.21 -3.42 16.45
N LYS A 57 13.13 -3.68 15.15
CA LYS A 57 13.96 -3.05 14.12
C LYS A 57 13.25 -1.92 13.40
N VAL A 58 11.92 -2.03 13.23
CA VAL A 58 11.14 -1.13 12.37
C VAL A 58 10.01 -0.46 13.14
N ILE A 59 9.83 0.84 12.92
CA ILE A 59 8.60 1.55 13.28
C ILE A 59 7.85 1.90 11.98
N PHE A 60 6.66 1.34 11.78
CA PHE A 60 5.91 1.51 10.54
C PHE A 60 4.66 2.38 10.75
N LEU A 61 4.42 3.35 9.89
CA LEU A 61 3.22 4.19 9.92
C LEU A 61 2.27 3.86 8.75
N VAL A 62 1.05 3.44 9.09
CA VAL A 62 -0.05 3.25 8.15
C VAL A 62 -1.08 4.37 8.23
N TYR A 63 -1.85 4.52 7.15
CA TYR A 63 -2.99 5.43 7.08
C TYR A 63 -4.14 4.78 6.30
N PRO A 64 -5.40 5.15 6.56
CA PRO A 64 -6.53 4.68 5.77
C PRO A 64 -6.48 5.25 4.35
N GLY A 65 -6.40 4.37 3.35
CA GLY A 65 -6.50 4.77 1.93
C GLY A 65 -7.85 5.38 1.55
N SER A 66 -8.89 5.23 2.39
CA SER A 66 -10.20 5.85 2.20
C SER A 66 -10.94 6.08 3.52
N ASP A 67 -11.90 7.00 3.50
CA ASP A 67 -12.82 7.24 4.62
C ASP A 67 -13.62 5.99 4.99
N GLU A 68 -13.90 5.12 4.01
CA GLU A 68 -14.59 3.86 4.24
C GLU A 68 -13.72 2.90 5.06
N MET A 69 -12.43 2.77 4.70
CA MET A 69 -11.49 1.95 5.47
C MET A 69 -11.38 2.46 6.91
N TYR A 70 -11.24 3.77 7.11
CA TYR A 70 -11.18 4.37 8.44
C TYR A 70 -12.36 3.95 9.35
N ARG A 71 -13.60 3.97 8.81
CA ARG A 71 -14.82 3.63 9.56
C ARG A 71 -14.87 2.17 10.04
N ARG A 72 -14.10 1.28 9.43
CA ARG A 72 -14.00 -0.12 9.87
C ARG A 72 -13.19 -0.23 11.16
N TYR A 73 -12.10 0.52 11.26
CA TYR A 73 -11.11 0.37 12.34
C TYR A 73 -11.25 1.36 13.50
N SER A 74 -12.00 2.45 13.33
CA SER A 74 -12.10 3.51 14.35
C SER A 74 -13.53 4.03 14.56
N TYR A 75 -13.77 4.64 15.73
CA TYR A 75 -14.98 5.42 16.00
C TYR A 75 -14.93 6.79 15.32
N PHE A 76 -16.08 7.27 14.83
CA PHE A 76 -16.15 8.52 14.07
C PHE A 76 -15.65 9.73 14.87
N GLY A 77 -16.01 9.82 16.15
CA GLY A 77 -15.59 10.93 17.03
C GLY A 77 -14.08 11.02 17.30
N MET A 78 -13.33 9.95 17.04
CA MET A 78 -11.86 9.96 17.22
C MET A 78 -11.11 10.51 16.01
N ARG A 79 -11.79 10.75 14.87
CA ARG A 79 -11.14 11.03 13.60
C ARG A 79 -10.27 12.27 13.66
N ASP A 80 -10.84 13.37 14.14
CA ASP A 80 -10.16 14.66 14.13
C ASP A 80 -9.00 14.68 15.10
N TRP A 81 -9.17 13.99 16.22
CA TRP A 81 -8.15 13.86 17.23
C TRP A 81 -7.00 12.93 16.81
N ALA A 82 -7.29 11.78 16.20
CA ALA A 82 -6.28 10.81 15.73
C ALA A 82 -5.69 11.16 14.34
N ARG A 83 -6.19 12.23 13.70
CA ARG A 83 -5.84 12.58 12.31
C ARG A 83 -4.34 12.66 12.05
N TRP A 84 -3.59 13.22 13.00
CA TRP A 84 -2.14 13.43 12.87
C TRP A 84 -1.37 12.91 14.09
N ARG A 85 -1.97 11.98 14.82
CA ARG A 85 -1.41 11.40 16.04
C ARG A 85 -1.15 9.91 15.79
N PRO A 86 0.13 9.50 15.64
CA PRO A 86 0.49 8.09 15.55
C PRO A 86 -0.05 7.34 16.76
N THR A 87 -0.74 6.23 16.49
CA THR A 87 -1.33 5.37 17.51
C THR A 87 -0.81 3.97 17.30
N LEU A 88 -0.24 3.31 18.33
CA LEU A 88 0.17 1.91 18.20
C LEU A 88 -1.08 1.06 17.96
N ILE A 89 -1.11 0.38 16.81
CA ILE A 89 -2.20 -0.49 16.41
C ILE A 89 -1.81 -1.97 16.40
N GLY A 90 -0.53 -2.30 16.51
CA GLY A 90 -0.07 -3.67 16.49
C GLY A 90 1.43 -3.82 16.32
N VAL A 91 1.84 -5.06 16.05
CA VAL A 91 3.23 -5.48 15.81
C VAL A 91 3.28 -6.42 14.62
N PHE A 92 4.44 -6.58 13.98
CA PHE A 92 4.68 -7.62 12.99
C PHE A 92 6.03 -8.27 13.22
N ASP A 93 6.17 -9.50 12.75
CA ASP A 93 7.42 -10.24 12.71
C ASP A 93 7.73 -10.66 11.27
N GLN A 94 8.96 -10.41 10.86
CA GLN A 94 9.48 -10.83 9.57
C GLN A 94 10.86 -11.48 9.80
N GLN A 95 10.93 -12.81 9.68
CA GLN A 95 12.17 -13.58 9.85
C GLN A 95 12.89 -13.26 11.18
N GLY A 96 12.15 -13.12 12.28
CA GLY A 96 12.68 -12.79 13.61
C GLY A 96 12.97 -11.30 13.83
N SER A 97 12.77 -10.44 12.82
CA SER A 97 12.84 -8.98 12.97
C SER A 97 11.45 -8.42 13.25
N TRP A 98 11.29 -7.83 14.44
CA TRP A 98 9.99 -7.29 14.85
C TRP A 98 9.83 -5.83 14.42
N GLY A 99 8.59 -5.44 14.14
CA GLY A 99 8.22 -4.06 13.87
C GLY A 99 6.98 -3.63 14.66
N LEU A 100 6.92 -2.36 15.01
CA LEU A 100 5.75 -1.74 15.64
C LEU A 100 4.92 -1.01 14.59
N MET A 101 3.62 -1.27 14.56
CA MET A 101 2.68 -0.64 13.64
C MET A 101 1.97 0.52 14.30
N PHE A 102 2.07 1.69 13.70
CA PHE A 102 1.36 2.90 14.09
C PHE A 102 0.36 3.29 13.01
N ALA A 103 -0.77 3.87 13.39
CA ALA A 103 -1.73 4.43 12.46
C ALA A 103 -2.05 5.90 12.75
N VAL A 104 -2.40 6.63 11.70
CA VAL A 104 -3.08 7.93 11.77
C VAL A 104 -4.45 7.86 11.11
N ALA A 105 -5.36 8.77 11.47
CA ALA A 105 -6.68 8.88 10.83
C ALA A 105 -6.71 9.80 9.60
N ALA A 106 -5.59 10.43 9.23
CA ALA A 106 -5.48 11.20 8.00
C ALA A 106 -5.61 10.29 6.77
N THR A 107 -6.24 10.80 5.72
CA THR A 107 -6.31 10.16 4.40
C THR A 107 -5.47 10.94 3.39
N GLU A 108 -5.35 10.44 2.16
CA GLU A 108 -4.61 11.13 1.09
C GLU A 108 -5.08 12.57 0.87
N LYS A 109 -6.39 12.82 0.94
CA LYS A 109 -6.97 14.16 0.85
C LYS A 109 -6.43 15.13 1.91
N ASN A 110 -6.08 14.62 3.11
CA ASN A 110 -5.52 15.44 4.16
C ASN A 110 -4.05 15.80 3.92
N PHE A 111 -3.32 15.00 3.16
CA PHE A 111 -1.93 15.25 2.80
C PHE A 111 -1.80 16.33 1.70
N GLU A 112 -2.91 16.74 1.09
CA GLU A 112 -2.96 17.79 0.05
C GLU A 112 -3.47 19.14 0.56
N GLY A 113 -3.96 19.19 1.79
CA GLY A 113 -4.47 20.43 2.37
C GLY A 113 -3.37 21.49 2.54
N ARG A 114 -3.76 22.77 2.58
CA ARG A 114 -2.82 23.90 2.77
C ARG A 114 -1.94 23.75 4.03
N ASP A 115 -2.47 23.14 5.09
CA ASP A 115 -1.74 22.89 6.33
C ASP A 115 -0.88 21.61 6.32
N ALA A 116 -0.98 20.79 5.26
CA ALA A 116 -0.33 19.48 5.20
C ALA A 116 1.19 19.54 5.41
N PRO A 117 1.97 20.49 4.85
CA PRO A 117 3.42 20.49 4.98
C PRO A 117 3.86 20.53 6.46
N ARG A 118 3.33 21.47 7.24
CA ARG A 118 3.64 21.60 8.68
C ARG A 118 3.20 20.37 9.47
N ARG A 119 2.07 19.76 9.11
CA ARG A 119 1.54 18.59 9.82
C ARG A 119 2.32 17.31 9.50
N LEU A 120 2.73 17.13 8.26
CA LEU A 120 3.58 16.03 7.81
C LEU A 120 4.97 16.09 8.45
N GLN A 121 5.58 17.27 8.52
CA GLN A 121 6.85 17.46 9.24
C GLN A 121 6.75 17.09 10.72
N ARG A 122 5.68 17.52 11.40
CA ARG A 122 5.43 17.14 12.81
C ARG A 122 5.17 15.65 12.97
N LEU A 123 4.45 15.04 12.02
CA LEU A 123 4.17 13.61 12.03
C LEU A 123 5.47 12.80 11.91
N TYR A 124 6.32 13.15 10.95
CA TYR A 124 7.65 12.56 10.79
C TYR A 124 8.50 12.73 12.05
N ALA A 125 8.60 13.95 12.60
CA ALA A 125 9.37 14.19 13.82
C ALA A 125 8.89 13.35 15.02
N ARG A 126 7.57 13.10 15.11
CA ARG A 126 7.01 12.20 16.13
C ARG A 126 7.40 10.75 15.90
N MET A 127 7.30 10.26 14.67
CA MET A 127 7.71 8.89 14.33
C MET A 127 9.20 8.67 14.61
N GLU A 128 10.05 9.63 14.21
CA GLU A 128 11.49 9.59 14.52
C GLU A 128 11.76 9.64 16.03
N SER A 129 11.02 10.45 16.78
CA SER A 129 11.14 10.46 18.25
C SER A 129 10.77 9.11 18.85
N ILE A 130 9.71 8.46 18.35
CA ILE A 130 9.30 7.12 18.81
C ILE A 130 10.40 6.12 18.50
N ARG A 131 10.92 6.10 17.26
CA ARG A 131 12.02 5.23 16.83
C ARG A 131 13.24 5.36 17.72
N LYS A 132 13.68 6.59 18.01
CA LYS A 132 14.83 6.87 18.89
C LYS A 132 14.60 6.39 20.32
N ILE A 133 13.41 6.62 20.88
CA ILE A 133 13.08 6.17 22.24
C ILE A 133 13.11 4.64 22.32
N ILE A 134 12.47 3.97 21.35
CA ILE A 134 12.39 2.51 21.24
C ILE A 134 13.74 1.88 20.89
N GLY A 135 14.66 2.63 20.26
CA GLY A 135 15.92 2.09 19.76
C GLY A 135 15.73 1.22 18.52
N ALA A 136 14.73 1.52 17.69
CA ALA A 136 14.55 0.87 16.40
C ALA A 136 15.52 1.44 15.34
N GLU A 137 15.89 0.63 14.37
CA GLU A 137 16.83 0.98 13.30
C GLU A 137 16.19 1.95 12.30
N GLU A 138 14.94 1.68 11.91
CA GLU A 138 14.29 2.36 10.79
C GLU A 138 12.89 2.87 11.15
N VAL A 139 12.47 3.94 10.48
CA VAL A 139 11.07 4.38 10.39
C VAL A 139 10.63 4.20 8.95
N ARG A 140 9.43 3.64 8.79
CA ARG A 140 8.84 3.35 7.49
C ARG A 140 7.44 3.92 7.34
N PHE A 141 7.05 4.34 6.14
CA PHE A 141 5.74 4.93 5.88
C PHE A 141 5.00 4.19 4.74
N ALA A 142 3.71 3.95 4.94
CA ALA A 142 2.90 3.31 3.92
C ALA A 142 2.62 4.24 2.73
N GLY A 143 2.36 3.65 1.55
CA GLY A 143 1.69 4.28 0.43
C GLY A 143 2.34 5.57 -0.07
N VAL A 144 1.55 6.65 -0.21
CA VAL A 144 2.03 7.92 -0.80
C VAL A 144 2.82 8.79 0.16
N LEU A 145 2.88 8.45 1.46
CA LEU A 145 3.51 9.28 2.49
C LEU A 145 4.99 9.60 2.22
N PRO A 146 5.85 8.64 1.82
CA PRO A 146 7.25 8.93 1.50
C PRO A 146 7.40 10.05 0.46
N GLY A 147 6.66 9.94 -0.66
CA GLY A 147 6.67 10.95 -1.72
C GLY A 147 6.15 12.31 -1.24
N ARG A 148 5.12 12.33 -0.38
CA ARG A 148 4.59 13.58 0.20
C ARG A 148 5.56 14.23 1.19
N LEU A 149 6.23 13.44 2.00
CA LEU A 149 7.25 13.92 2.95
C LEU A 149 8.45 14.52 2.19
N SER A 150 8.95 13.80 1.18
CA SER A 150 10.04 14.28 0.32
C SER A 150 9.68 15.60 -0.40
N ALA A 151 8.47 15.70 -0.97
CA ALA A 151 7.98 16.92 -1.61
C ALA A 151 7.91 18.16 -0.67
N HIS A 152 7.98 17.94 0.64
CA HIS A 152 8.00 19.00 1.66
C HIS A 152 9.35 19.11 2.39
N GLY A 153 10.43 18.62 1.78
CA GLY A 153 11.80 18.77 2.26
C GLY A 153 12.14 17.89 3.47
N VAL A 154 11.32 16.88 3.78
CA VAL A 154 11.67 15.89 4.80
C VAL A 154 12.53 14.83 4.15
N ALA A 155 13.76 14.66 4.67
CA ALA A 155 14.66 13.58 4.26
C ALA A 155 14.08 12.23 4.70
N VAL A 156 13.28 11.61 3.85
CA VAL A 156 12.84 10.23 4.02
C VAL A 156 13.98 9.32 3.59
N GLN A 157 14.27 8.28 4.36
CA GLN A 157 15.28 7.31 3.98
C GLN A 157 14.84 6.60 2.70
N GLU A 158 15.75 6.45 1.73
CA GLU A 158 15.46 5.76 0.47
C GLU A 158 15.17 4.26 0.65
N ALA A 159 15.52 3.70 1.82
CA ALA A 159 15.41 2.28 2.16
C ALA A 159 14.00 1.70 1.95
N GLU A 160 12.94 2.47 2.17
CA GLU A 160 11.56 2.01 1.92
C GLU A 160 11.31 1.74 0.44
N VAL A 161 11.78 2.65 -0.42
CA VAL A 161 11.55 2.54 -1.86
C VAL A 161 12.49 1.49 -2.44
N ASP A 162 13.72 1.41 -1.95
CA ASP A 162 14.64 0.36 -2.37
C ASP A 162 14.12 -1.03 -1.98
N SER A 163 13.48 -1.17 -0.80
CA SER A 163 12.81 -2.41 -0.38
C SER A 163 11.65 -2.77 -1.31
N ALA A 164 10.80 -1.81 -1.67
CA ALA A 164 9.70 -2.02 -2.61
C ALA A 164 10.21 -2.39 -4.02
N MET A 165 11.31 -1.78 -4.48
CA MET A 165 11.94 -2.10 -5.76
C MET A 165 12.59 -3.48 -5.77
N ALA A 166 13.31 -3.84 -4.70
CA ALA A 166 13.85 -5.18 -4.55
C ALA A 166 12.74 -6.24 -4.56
N ALA A 167 11.64 -5.99 -3.84
CA ALA A 167 10.48 -6.88 -3.84
C ALA A 167 9.81 -6.95 -5.22
N MET A 168 9.70 -5.83 -5.92
CA MET A 168 9.08 -5.79 -7.25
C MET A 168 9.92 -6.54 -8.28
N ALA A 169 11.24 -6.35 -8.30
CA ALA A 169 12.14 -7.06 -9.21
C ALA A 169 12.12 -8.58 -8.96
N ARG A 170 12.12 -9.00 -7.69
CA ARG A 170 12.05 -10.42 -7.34
C ARG A 170 10.66 -11.02 -7.62
N GLY A 171 9.59 -10.29 -7.31
CA GLY A 171 8.23 -10.70 -7.64
C GLY A 171 8.01 -10.80 -9.15
N GLU A 172 8.63 -9.91 -9.93
CA GLU A 172 8.65 -9.96 -11.38
C GLU A 172 9.33 -11.22 -11.89
N ALA A 173 10.52 -11.56 -11.36
CA ALA A 173 11.23 -12.79 -11.69
C ALA A 173 10.39 -14.04 -11.35
N MET A 174 9.75 -14.08 -10.17
CA MET A 174 8.88 -15.20 -9.77
C MET A 174 7.70 -15.38 -10.72
N VAL A 175 7.03 -14.29 -11.12
CA VAL A 175 5.91 -14.35 -12.07
C VAL A 175 6.38 -14.82 -13.44
N ARG A 176 7.55 -14.37 -13.90
CA ARG A 176 8.11 -14.81 -15.18
C ARG A 176 8.45 -16.28 -15.19
N GLU A 177 9.07 -16.78 -14.13
CA GLU A 177 9.36 -18.20 -13.98
C GLU A 177 8.08 -19.03 -13.99
N GLN A 178 7.07 -18.61 -13.21
CA GLN A 178 5.78 -19.30 -13.11
C GLN A 178 4.98 -19.30 -14.42
N GLU A 179 5.09 -18.24 -15.23
CA GLU A 179 4.37 -18.09 -16.50
C GLU A 179 5.25 -18.40 -17.72
N HIS A 180 6.45 -18.93 -17.50
CA HIS A 180 7.44 -19.27 -18.54
C HIS A 180 7.74 -18.14 -19.53
N MET A 181 7.89 -16.90 -19.03
CA MET A 181 8.12 -15.71 -19.83
C MET A 181 9.62 -15.38 -19.93
N ASP A 182 10.15 -15.23 -21.15
CA ASP A 182 11.54 -14.86 -21.40
C ASP A 182 11.86 -13.40 -21.03
N LEU A 183 13.14 -13.05 -20.89
CA LEU A 183 13.54 -11.68 -20.53
C LEU A 183 13.19 -10.63 -21.59
N GLU A 184 13.03 -11.04 -22.84
CA GLU A 184 12.69 -10.21 -24.00
C GLU A 184 11.21 -9.81 -24.06
N THR A 185 10.36 -10.55 -23.33
CA THR A 185 8.92 -10.30 -23.28
C THR A 185 8.66 -8.85 -22.83
N PRO A 186 7.94 -8.05 -23.64
CA PRO A 186 7.66 -6.64 -23.36
C PRO A 186 7.14 -6.39 -21.95
N VAL A 187 7.65 -5.35 -21.31
CA VAL A 187 7.20 -4.91 -19.98
C VAL A 187 6.45 -3.59 -20.10
N ILE A 188 5.20 -3.55 -19.66
CA ILE A 188 4.38 -2.33 -19.57
C ILE A 188 4.42 -1.86 -18.12
N VAL A 189 4.91 -0.64 -17.86
CA VAL A 189 4.97 -0.08 -16.49
C VAL A 189 3.87 0.95 -16.31
N LEU A 190 2.85 0.64 -15.51
CA LEU A 190 1.79 1.60 -15.18
C LEU A 190 2.24 2.57 -14.09
N ASP A 191 1.98 3.86 -14.32
CA ASP A 191 2.31 4.98 -13.43
C ASP A 191 3.83 5.23 -13.31
N ALA A 192 4.49 5.13 -14.47
CA ALA A 192 5.94 5.21 -14.62
C ALA A 192 6.56 6.57 -14.20
N ASN A 193 5.76 7.64 -14.12
CA ASN A 193 6.22 8.97 -13.69
C ASN A 193 6.26 9.17 -12.17
N THR A 194 5.79 8.19 -11.40
CA THR A 194 5.93 8.24 -9.94
C THR A 194 7.36 7.97 -9.50
N PHE A 195 7.69 8.31 -8.25
CA PHE A 195 9.01 8.02 -7.69
C PHE A 195 9.37 6.52 -7.78
N VAL A 196 8.39 5.65 -7.49
CA VAL A 196 8.49 4.20 -7.60
C VAL A 196 8.64 3.77 -9.06
N GLY A 197 7.79 4.28 -9.95
CA GLY A 197 7.86 4.00 -11.39
C GLY A 197 9.20 4.39 -12.02
N GLN A 198 9.72 5.57 -11.69
CA GLN A 198 11.00 6.06 -12.21
C GLN A 198 12.19 5.21 -11.73
N LYS A 199 12.20 4.77 -10.47
CA LYS A 199 13.21 3.82 -9.98
C LYS A 199 13.09 2.46 -10.68
N LEU A 200 11.87 1.97 -10.90
CA LEU A 200 11.64 0.71 -11.62
C LEU A 200 12.12 0.79 -13.07
N LEU A 201 11.86 1.89 -13.79
CA LEU A 201 12.36 2.09 -15.16
C LEU A 201 13.89 2.02 -15.23
N ARG A 202 14.60 2.58 -14.24
CA ARG A 202 16.07 2.51 -14.16
C ARG A 202 16.56 1.08 -13.96
N GLN A 203 15.87 0.30 -13.13
CA GLN A 203 16.21 -1.12 -12.92
C GLN A 203 15.95 -1.97 -14.15
N LEU A 204 14.95 -1.61 -14.96
CA LEU A 204 14.61 -2.29 -16.21
C LEU A 204 15.34 -1.69 -17.43
N ALA A 205 16.36 -0.85 -17.22
CA ALA A 205 17.13 -0.27 -18.31
C ALA A 205 17.77 -1.36 -19.18
N GLY A 206 17.69 -1.19 -20.50
CA GLY A 206 18.15 -2.19 -21.48
C GLY A 206 17.14 -3.29 -21.81
N ARG A 207 15.96 -3.29 -21.17
CA ARG A 207 14.85 -4.19 -21.52
C ARG A 207 13.84 -3.51 -22.44
N ASN A 208 12.97 -4.30 -23.05
CA ASN A 208 11.85 -3.84 -23.88
C ASN A 208 10.71 -3.28 -23.00
N VAL A 209 10.85 -2.03 -22.53
CA VAL A 209 9.95 -1.41 -21.54
C VAL A 209 9.11 -0.28 -22.15
N TYR A 210 7.83 -0.28 -21.85
CA TYR A 210 6.84 0.72 -22.29
C TYR A 210 6.26 1.44 -21.07
N PRO A 211 6.70 2.67 -20.77
CA PRO A 211 6.15 3.45 -19.68
C PRO A 211 4.74 3.96 -20.06
N VAL A 212 3.77 3.72 -19.19
CA VAL A 212 2.42 4.27 -19.31
C VAL A 212 2.18 5.20 -18.14
N GLU A 213 1.90 6.46 -18.44
CA GLU A 213 1.62 7.45 -17.42
C GLU A 213 0.25 7.23 -16.79
N GLY A 214 0.22 7.15 -15.46
CA GLY A 214 -1.01 7.23 -14.69
C GLY A 214 -1.51 8.67 -14.63
N ASN A 215 -2.75 8.86 -14.20
CA ASN A 215 -3.30 10.20 -14.04
C ASN A 215 -2.59 11.01 -12.97
N ARG A 216 -2.41 12.31 -13.25
CA ARG A 216 -2.23 13.30 -12.19
C ARG A 216 -3.39 13.16 -11.20
N LEU A 217 -3.08 13.25 -9.91
CA LEU A 217 -4.05 13.35 -8.83
C LEU A 217 -5.22 14.29 -9.21
N GLY A 218 -6.43 13.73 -9.28
CA GLY A 218 -7.65 14.50 -9.57
C GLY A 218 -8.02 14.63 -11.06
N ALA A 219 -7.22 14.14 -12.00
CA ALA A 219 -7.60 14.06 -13.40
C ALA A 219 -8.56 12.86 -13.63
N GLY A 220 -9.72 13.13 -14.24
CA GLY A 220 -10.82 12.17 -14.34
C GLY A 220 -10.69 11.08 -15.41
N ALA A 221 -9.76 11.21 -16.37
CA ALA A 221 -9.64 10.28 -17.50
C ALA A 221 -8.19 9.78 -17.64
N VAL A 222 -7.99 8.46 -17.72
CA VAL A 222 -6.67 7.82 -17.86
C VAL A 222 -6.00 8.14 -19.19
N ASN A 223 -4.67 8.28 -19.20
CA ASN A 223 -3.91 8.45 -20.44
C ASN A 223 -3.85 7.11 -21.19
N LYS A 224 -4.84 6.88 -22.06
CA LYS A 224 -4.89 5.71 -22.95
C LYS A 224 -4.03 5.87 -24.20
N GLU A 225 -3.66 7.10 -24.56
CA GLU A 225 -2.85 7.39 -25.75
C GLU A 225 -1.43 6.87 -25.62
N ALA A 226 -0.89 6.86 -24.39
CA ALA A 226 0.42 6.29 -24.08
C ALA A 226 0.45 4.74 -24.11
N TRP A 227 -0.69 4.07 -24.36
CA TRP A 227 -0.74 2.62 -24.37
C TRP A 227 -0.01 2.03 -25.59
N PRO A 228 0.85 1.00 -25.43
CA PRO A 228 1.61 0.42 -26.53
C PRO A 228 0.74 -0.51 -27.39
N ALA A 229 -0.13 0.07 -28.22
CA ALA A 229 -1.12 -0.66 -29.03
C ALA A 229 -0.49 -1.69 -30.00
N HIS A 230 0.76 -1.49 -30.43
CA HIS A 230 1.50 -2.43 -31.29
C HIS A 230 1.87 -3.76 -30.60
N LEU A 231 1.64 -3.87 -29.29
CA LEU A 231 1.80 -5.09 -28.51
C LEU A 231 0.52 -5.95 -28.47
N ALA A 232 -0.62 -5.43 -28.93
CA ALA A 232 -1.89 -6.15 -28.86
C ALA A 232 -1.79 -7.57 -29.45
N GLY A 233 -2.25 -8.56 -28.68
CA GLY A 233 -2.19 -9.98 -29.03
C GLY A 233 -0.84 -10.67 -28.77
N LYS A 234 0.19 -9.94 -28.31
CA LYS A 234 1.51 -10.51 -27.98
C LYS A 234 1.66 -10.71 -26.47
N PRO A 235 2.44 -11.72 -26.02
CA PRO A 235 2.79 -11.83 -24.61
C PRO A 235 3.39 -10.52 -24.07
N ALA A 236 2.88 -10.07 -22.93
CA ALA A 236 3.40 -8.88 -22.25
C ALA A 236 3.24 -9.01 -20.74
N LEU A 237 4.20 -8.45 -20.00
CA LEU A 237 4.13 -8.34 -18.55
C LEU A 237 3.77 -6.91 -18.17
N LEU A 238 2.64 -6.73 -17.51
CA LEU A 238 2.21 -5.45 -16.97
C LEU A 238 2.60 -5.35 -15.49
N LEU A 239 3.43 -4.37 -15.17
CA LEU A 239 3.82 -4.04 -13.80
C LEU A 239 2.98 -2.86 -13.32
N ASN A 240 2.08 -3.11 -12.36
CA ASN A 240 1.27 -2.05 -11.75
C ASN A 240 1.88 -1.57 -10.43
N VAL A 241 2.56 -0.43 -10.50
CA VAL A 241 3.05 0.35 -9.34
C VAL A 241 2.21 1.62 -9.10
N ALA A 242 1.04 1.69 -9.73
CA ALA A 242 0.14 2.83 -9.64
C ALA A 242 -0.67 2.85 -8.34
N ARG A 243 -1.63 3.77 -8.28
CA ARG A 243 -2.67 3.79 -7.24
C ARG A 243 -3.70 2.67 -7.41
N THR A 244 -4.50 2.49 -6.36
CA THR A 244 -5.67 1.62 -6.37
C THR A 244 -6.58 1.92 -7.58
N ARG A 245 -7.05 0.86 -8.25
CA ARG A 245 -7.99 0.88 -9.39
C ARG A 245 -7.43 1.29 -10.76
N THR A 246 -6.18 1.72 -10.87
CA THR A 246 -5.59 2.10 -12.16
C THR A 246 -5.70 0.98 -13.21
N PRO A 247 -5.38 -0.30 -12.92
CA PRO A 247 -5.49 -1.36 -13.92
C PRO A 247 -6.89 -1.52 -14.51
N ALA A 248 -7.94 -1.27 -13.72
CA ALA A 248 -9.33 -1.39 -14.16
C ALA A 248 -9.68 -0.40 -15.27
N ALA A 249 -9.03 0.77 -15.28
CA ALA A 249 -9.26 1.81 -16.27
C ALA A 249 -8.68 1.48 -17.66
N TYR A 250 -7.80 0.48 -17.74
CA TYR A 250 -7.19 -0.02 -18.97
C TYR A 250 -7.78 -1.38 -19.41
N LEU A 251 -8.85 -1.86 -18.76
CA LEU A 251 -9.43 -3.19 -19.07
C LEU A 251 -9.76 -3.39 -20.55
N ASP A 252 -10.26 -2.36 -21.23
CA ASP A 252 -10.58 -2.38 -22.66
C ASP A 252 -9.36 -2.45 -23.58
N LEU A 253 -8.15 -2.23 -23.05
CA LEU A 253 -6.89 -2.24 -23.78
C LEU A 253 -6.07 -3.53 -23.54
N LEU A 254 -6.55 -4.41 -22.67
CA LEU A 254 -5.89 -5.66 -22.29
C LEU A 254 -6.39 -6.83 -23.14
N TRP A 255 -5.52 -7.84 -23.29
CA TRP A 255 -5.77 -9.07 -24.04
C TRP A 255 -5.28 -10.31 -23.27
N ASP A 256 -5.59 -11.50 -23.78
CA ASP A 256 -5.42 -12.80 -23.11
C ASP A 256 -3.98 -13.17 -22.71
N SER A 257 -2.99 -12.75 -23.48
CA SER A 257 -1.58 -13.01 -23.22
C SER A 257 -0.90 -12.00 -22.28
N VAL A 258 -1.67 -11.06 -21.71
CA VAL A 258 -1.14 -10.14 -20.68
C VAL A 258 -1.12 -10.82 -19.32
N VAL A 259 0.07 -10.86 -18.72
CA VAL A 259 0.27 -11.21 -17.31
C VAL A 259 0.44 -9.91 -16.52
N ILE A 260 -0.26 -9.79 -15.40
CA ILE A 260 -0.25 -8.57 -14.58
C ILE A 260 0.37 -8.88 -13.23
N LEU A 261 1.40 -8.12 -12.83
CA LEU A 261 1.92 -8.10 -11.47
C LEU A 261 1.57 -6.77 -10.80
N ASN A 262 0.71 -6.85 -9.78
CA ASN A 262 0.22 -5.70 -9.04
C ASN A 262 0.94 -5.56 -7.69
N GLU A 263 1.60 -4.42 -7.45
CA GLU A 263 2.12 -4.04 -6.13
C GLU A 263 1.16 -3.08 -5.40
N ALA A 264 0.34 -2.34 -6.16
CA ALA A 264 -0.59 -1.35 -5.63
C ALA A 264 -1.58 -1.90 -4.60
N TYR A 265 -1.68 -1.24 -3.44
CA TYR A 265 -2.67 -1.52 -2.41
C TYR A 265 -3.85 -0.52 -2.40
N PRO A 266 -5.08 -0.97 -2.07
CA PRO A 266 -5.51 -2.36 -2.03
C PRO A 266 -5.56 -3.03 -3.40
N GLN A 267 -5.49 -4.37 -3.40
CA GLN A 267 -5.78 -5.16 -4.58
C GLN A 267 -7.17 -4.82 -5.18
N PRO A 268 -7.39 -5.09 -6.48
CA PRO A 268 -8.71 -4.91 -7.09
C PRO A 268 -9.81 -5.70 -6.37
N ALA A 269 -11.02 -5.15 -6.37
CA ALA A 269 -12.20 -5.84 -5.85
C ALA A 269 -12.58 -7.03 -6.74
N ARG A 270 -13.25 -8.03 -6.18
CA ARG A 270 -13.66 -9.26 -6.90
C ARG A 270 -14.38 -9.00 -8.24
N PRO A 271 -15.36 -8.07 -8.36
CA PRO A 271 -15.99 -7.80 -9.65
C PRO A 271 -15.06 -7.24 -10.73
N VAL A 272 -13.93 -6.66 -10.32
CA VAL A 272 -12.88 -6.19 -11.24
C VAL A 272 -11.98 -7.36 -11.64
N LEU A 273 -11.61 -8.23 -10.69
CA LEU A 273 -10.85 -9.46 -10.98
C LEU A 273 -11.61 -10.38 -11.96
N GLU A 274 -12.93 -10.50 -11.81
CA GLU A 274 -13.80 -11.24 -12.73
C GLU A 274 -13.75 -10.67 -14.16
N GLN A 275 -13.55 -9.36 -14.33
CA GLN A 275 -13.39 -8.73 -15.65
C GLN A 275 -12.01 -8.98 -16.28
N PHE A 276 -10.96 -9.14 -15.47
CA PHE A 276 -9.65 -9.61 -15.94
C PHE A 276 -9.74 -11.09 -16.36
N ALA A 277 -10.41 -11.92 -15.56
CA ALA A 277 -10.63 -13.33 -15.86
C ALA A 277 -11.41 -13.53 -17.16
N ALA A 278 -12.46 -12.74 -17.39
CA ALA A 278 -13.25 -12.78 -18.61
C ALA A 278 -12.44 -12.43 -19.88
N ARG A 279 -11.31 -11.72 -19.72
CA ARG A 279 -10.35 -11.41 -20.79
C ARG A 279 -9.19 -12.39 -20.85
N GLN A 280 -9.22 -13.45 -20.05
CA GLN A 280 -8.16 -14.45 -19.91
C GLN A 280 -6.81 -13.86 -19.47
N CYS A 281 -6.79 -12.64 -18.91
CA CYS A 281 -5.59 -12.08 -18.30
C CYS A 281 -5.27 -12.84 -17.01
N ARG A 282 -3.98 -13.03 -16.74
CA ARG A 282 -3.48 -13.61 -15.49
C ARG A 282 -3.11 -12.49 -14.53
N PHE A 283 -3.64 -12.51 -13.31
CA PHE A 283 -3.47 -11.41 -12.37
C PHE A 283 -2.79 -11.87 -11.10
N TYR A 284 -1.59 -11.35 -10.85
CA TYR A 284 -0.78 -11.58 -9.67
C TYR A 284 -0.77 -10.35 -8.76
N HIS A 285 -0.66 -10.57 -7.46
CA HIS A 285 -0.45 -9.53 -6.47
C HIS A 285 0.81 -9.84 -5.66
N LEU A 286 1.76 -8.91 -5.66
CA LEU A 286 2.87 -8.89 -4.73
C LEU A 286 2.33 -8.42 -3.37
N ALA A 287 2.07 -9.36 -2.48
CA ALA A 287 1.56 -9.06 -1.15
C ALA A 287 2.66 -8.48 -0.26
N GLY A 288 3.88 -9.03 -0.28
CA GLY A 288 4.92 -8.56 0.62
C GLY A 288 6.00 -9.59 0.89
N ALA A 289 6.74 -9.40 1.96
CA ALA A 289 7.61 -10.43 2.52
C ALA A 289 6.80 -11.41 3.38
N ALA A 290 7.19 -12.68 3.41
CA ALA A 290 6.63 -13.64 4.34
C ALA A 290 6.83 -13.17 5.79
N GLY A 291 5.76 -13.23 6.58
CA GLY A 291 5.78 -12.77 7.97
C GLY A 291 4.39 -12.75 8.59
N THR A 292 4.32 -12.39 9.86
CA THR A 292 3.04 -12.35 10.60
C THR A 292 2.82 -10.96 11.19
N ALA A 293 1.56 -10.57 11.38
CA ALA A 293 1.20 -9.31 12.01
C ALA A 293 0.10 -9.53 13.02
N TYR A 294 0.12 -8.77 14.10
CA TYR A 294 -0.93 -8.75 15.10
C TYR A 294 -1.38 -7.31 15.36
N PRO A 295 -2.62 -6.93 15.00
CA PRO A 295 -3.60 -7.74 14.28
C PRO A 295 -3.14 -8.01 12.84
N ASP A 296 -3.72 -9.02 12.20
CA ASP A 296 -3.40 -9.34 10.82
C ASP A 296 -3.62 -8.12 9.90
N PHE A 297 -2.72 -7.97 8.93
CA PHE A 297 -2.99 -7.10 7.81
C PHE A 297 -4.21 -7.60 7.02
N PRO A 298 -4.89 -6.72 6.24
CA PRO A 298 -6.01 -7.13 5.41
C PRO A 298 -5.67 -8.29 4.47
N TRP A 299 -6.67 -9.13 4.15
CA TRP A 299 -6.56 -10.39 3.38
C TRP A 299 -5.45 -10.53 2.32
N PRO A 300 -5.21 -9.58 1.37
CA PRO A 300 -4.07 -9.67 0.45
C PRO A 300 -2.74 -9.99 1.13
N TYR A 301 -2.57 -9.50 2.35
CA TYR A 301 -1.37 -9.63 3.19
C TYR A 301 -1.47 -10.75 4.24
N THR A 302 -2.40 -11.70 4.08
CA THR A 302 -2.39 -12.89 4.96
C THR A 302 -1.00 -13.52 4.86
N ASP A 303 -0.37 -13.82 5.99
CA ASP A 303 1.00 -14.34 6.09
C ASP A 303 2.08 -13.47 5.41
N ALA A 304 1.81 -12.17 5.24
CA ALA A 304 2.75 -11.24 4.63
C ALA A 304 2.83 -9.89 5.36
N VAL A 305 4.04 -9.33 5.37
CA VAL A 305 4.32 -7.95 5.76
C VAL A 305 4.47 -7.11 4.49
N PRO A 306 3.71 -6.01 4.31
CA PRO A 306 3.76 -5.18 3.10
C PRO A 306 5.19 -4.74 2.75
N CYS A 307 5.53 -4.66 1.46
CA CYS A 307 6.88 -4.29 1.00
C CYS A 307 7.40 -2.97 1.59
N CYS A 308 6.51 -1.99 1.79
CA CYS A 308 6.85 -0.70 2.42
C CYS A 308 7.18 -0.82 3.91
N ALA A 309 6.76 -1.89 4.59
CA ALA A 309 7.09 -2.17 6.00
C ALA A 309 8.25 -3.16 6.14
N ALA A 310 8.35 -4.11 5.21
CA ALA A 310 9.26 -5.25 5.28
C ALA A 310 10.71 -4.90 4.90
N ARG A 311 11.68 -5.43 5.65
CA ARG A 311 13.11 -5.34 5.30
C ARG A 311 13.42 -6.36 4.22
N ILE A 312 13.56 -5.93 2.97
CA ILE A 312 13.78 -6.85 1.84
C ILE A 312 15.27 -6.98 1.56
N ASN A 313 15.79 -8.20 1.65
CA ASN A 313 17.12 -8.60 1.18
C ASN A 313 16.99 -9.78 0.18
N ASN A 314 18.12 -10.35 -0.25
CA ASN A 314 18.12 -11.44 -1.23
C ASN A 314 17.45 -12.72 -0.70
N ASP A 315 17.55 -12.98 0.61
CA ASP A 315 17.04 -14.19 1.26
C ASP A 315 15.61 -14.03 1.81
N THR A 316 15.02 -12.84 1.66
CA THR A 316 13.67 -12.56 2.15
C THR A 316 12.66 -13.33 1.31
N GLU A 317 11.92 -14.27 1.88
CA GLU A 317 10.85 -14.92 1.12
C GLU A 317 9.75 -13.91 0.76
N LEU A 318 9.31 -13.90 -0.49
CA LEU A 318 8.23 -13.02 -0.96
C LEU A 318 6.95 -13.80 -1.19
N VAL A 319 5.82 -13.16 -0.87
CA VAL A 319 4.49 -13.71 -1.08
C VAL A 319 3.90 -13.06 -2.32
N VAL A 320 3.88 -13.82 -3.43
CA VAL A 320 3.18 -13.46 -4.67
C VAL A 320 1.96 -14.36 -4.83
N ARG A 321 0.78 -13.75 -4.98
CA ARG A 321 -0.49 -14.48 -5.05
C ARG A 321 -1.10 -14.35 -6.43
N LYS A 322 -1.40 -15.48 -7.08
CA LYS A 322 -2.28 -15.50 -8.24
C LYS A 322 -3.72 -15.27 -7.78
N LEU A 323 -4.34 -14.21 -8.29
CA LEU A 323 -5.72 -13.83 -8.00
C LEU A 323 -6.69 -14.30 -9.08
N VAL A 324 -6.19 -14.41 -10.32
CA VAL A 324 -6.89 -14.89 -11.52
C VAL A 324 -5.87 -15.62 -12.40
#